data_AF-A0A6B3EGF6-F1
#
_entry.id   AF-A0A6B3EGF6-F1
#
_cell.length_a   1.000
_cell.length_b   1.000
_cell.length_c   1.000
_cell.angle_alpha   90.00
_cell.angle_beta   90.00
_cell.angle_gamma   90.00
#
_symmetry.space_group_name_H-M   'P 1'
#
loop_
_entity.id
_entity.type
_entity.pdbx_description
1 polymer ?
#
loop_
_entity_poly.entity_id
_entity_poly.type
_entity_poly.pdbx_seq_one_letter_code
_entity_poly.pdbx_strand_id
1 'polypeptide(L)'
;LDGKVMSLDVEVSKEHNPRQADRCDRVEITLRSRGPVIRAEACAADPYAALDLAVAKLAARMRKEHDKRRTRRGSERLTAAEVAERVPGTAGLNED
;
A
#
# COMPACT_ATOMS: atom_id res chain seq x y z
N LEU A 1 -3.41 20.02 1.61
CA LEU A 1 -3.30 18.97 0.59
C LEU A 1 -2.84 19.66 -0.69
N ASP A 2 -1.61 19.41 -1.14
CA ASP A 2 -1.10 20.00 -2.38
C ASP A 2 -1.96 19.52 -3.56
N GLY A 3 -2.37 20.43 -4.44
CA GLY A 3 -3.32 20.23 -5.54
C GLY A 3 -2.75 19.36 -6.67
N LYS A 4 -2.24 18.17 -6.35
CA LYS A 4 -1.84 17.17 -7.33
C LYS A 4 -3.09 16.61 -7.99
N VAL A 5 -3.17 16.76 -9.30
CA VAL A 5 -4.09 15.98 -10.15
C VAL A 5 -3.87 14.50 -9.83
N MET A 6 -4.91 13.87 -9.30
CA MET A 6 -4.99 12.44 -9.01
C MET A 6 -6.22 11.91 -9.76
N SER A 7 -6.04 10.88 -10.57
CA SER A 7 -7.16 10.20 -11.23
C SER A 7 -7.29 8.80 -10.65
N LEU A 8 -8.53 8.38 -10.45
CA LEU A 8 -8.85 7.12 -9.80
C LEU A 8 -9.81 6.38 -10.72
N ASP A 9 -9.36 5.23 -11.23
CA ASP A 9 -10.23 4.32 -11.97
C ASP A 9 -10.74 3.25 -11.02
N VAL A 10 -12.04 3.03 -11.02
CA VAL A 10 -12.70 1.99 -10.24
C VAL A 10 -13.46 1.09 -11.19
N GLU A 11 -13.14 -0.19 -11.17
CA GLU A 11 -13.84 -1.22 -11.93
C GLU A 11 -14.50 -2.19 -10.96
N VAL A 12 -15.78 -2.46 -11.19
CA VAL A 12 -16.58 -3.41 -10.42
C VAL A 12 -17.02 -4.51 -11.38
N SER A 13 -16.68 -5.74 -11.05
CA SER A 13 -17.03 -6.92 -11.85
C SER A 13 -17.69 -7.97 -10.98
N LYS A 14 -18.54 -8.80 -11.59
CA LYS A 14 -19.26 -9.87 -10.92
C LYS A 14 -18.97 -11.22 -11.57
N GLU A 15 -18.43 -12.15 -10.79
CA GLU A 15 -18.28 -13.56 -11.14
C GLU A 15 -19.62 -14.27 -10.98
N HIS A 16 -20.07 -14.92 -12.06
CA HIS A 16 -21.39 -15.54 -12.12
C HIS A 16 -21.38 -17.00 -11.68
N ASN A 17 -20.19 -17.62 -11.55
CA ASN A 17 -20.05 -19.00 -11.12
C ASN A 17 -20.48 -19.16 -9.63
N PRO A 18 -21.53 -19.95 -9.33
CA PRO A 18 -22.02 -20.12 -7.96
C PRO A 18 -20.99 -20.73 -7.00
N ARG A 19 -19.97 -21.44 -7.51
CA ARG A 19 -18.87 -21.98 -6.70
C ARG A 19 -17.95 -20.91 -6.11
N GLN A 20 -18.07 -19.66 -6.58
CA GLN A 20 -17.29 -18.51 -6.13
C GLN A 20 -18.17 -17.43 -5.47
N ALA A 21 -19.34 -17.82 -4.95
CA ALA A 21 -20.32 -16.88 -4.38
C ALA A 21 -19.74 -16.02 -3.24
N ASP A 22 -18.80 -16.56 -2.46
CA ASP A 22 -18.10 -15.88 -1.37
C ASP A 22 -17.17 -14.74 -1.84
N ARG A 23 -16.80 -14.74 -3.12
CA ARG A 23 -15.91 -13.76 -3.75
C ARG A 23 -16.45 -13.24 -5.09
N CYS A 24 -17.78 -13.28 -5.25
CA CYS A 24 -18.41 -13.02 -6.54
C CYS A 24 -18.28 -11.56 -6.98
N ASP A 25 -18.26 -10.61 -6.06
CA ASP A 25 -18.07 -9.20 -6.39
C ASP A 25 -16.59 -8.83 -6.24
N ARG A 26 -15.99 -8.35 -7.33
CA ARG A 26 -14.59 -7.93 -7.42
C ARG A 26 -14.51 -6.45 -7.70
N VAL A 27 -13.73 -5.74 -6.89
CA VAL A 27 -13.43 -4.32 -7.05
C VAL A 27 -11.95 -4.13 -7.29
N GLU A 28 -11.64 -3.40 -8.35
CA GLU A 28 -10.29 -3.01 -8.73
C GLU A 28 -10.18 -1.49 -8.72
N ILE A 29 -9.21 -0.96 -7.97
CA ILE A 29 -8.95 0.47 -7.86
C ILE A 29 -7.56 0.76 -8.37
N THR A 30 -7.46 1.63 -9.38
CA THR A 30 -6.19 2.11 -9.94
C THR A 30 -6.05 3.61 -9.72
N LEU A 31 -5.12 3.99 -8.85
CA LEU A 31 -4.77 5.37 -8.58
C LEU A 31 -3.56 5.79 -9.42
N ARG A 32 -3.74 6.86 -10.22
CA ARG A 32 -2.65 7.56 -10.91
C ARG A 32 -2.42 8.93 -10.27
N SER A 33 -1.16 9.24 -10.02
CA SER A 33 -0.72 10.53 -9.48
C SER A 33 0.66 10.87 -10.05
N ARG A 34 1.23 12.03 -9.70
CA ARG A 34 2.65 12.33 -9.94
C ARG A 34 3.53 11.46 -9.01
N GLY A 35 3.72 10.21 -9.41
CA GLY A 35 4.37 9.13 -8.66
C GLY A 35 4.08 7.77 -9.30
N PRO A 36 4.47 6.66 -8.65
CA PRO A 36 4.12 5.32 -9.12
C PRO A 36 2.59 5.15 -9.15
N VAL A 37 2.11 4.34 -10.11
CA VAL A 37 0.71 3.93 -10.17
C VAL A 37 0.45 2.92 -9.04
N ILE A 38 -0.62 3.11 -8.29
CA ILE A 38 -1.00 2.23 -7.19
C ILE A 38 -2.29 1.52 -7.56
N ARG A 39 -2.23 0.19 -7.62
CA ARG A 39 -3.41 -0.65 -7.83
C ARG A 39 -3.75 -1.44 -6.57
N ALA A 40 -5.02 -1.51 -6.23
CA ALA A 40 -5.57 -2.32 -5.15
C ALA A 40 -6.77 -3.09 -5.67
N GLU A 41 -6.94 -4.31 -5.18
CA GLU A 41 -7.97 -5.23 -5.65
C GLU A 41 -8.48 -6.04 -4.46
N ALA A 42 -9.78 -6.23 -4.41
CA ALA A 42 -10.41 -7.13 -3.44
C ALA A 42 -11.68 -7.76 -4.02
N CYS A 43 -12.06 -8.89 -3.41
CA CYS A 43 -13.26 -9.63 -3.74
C CYS A 43 -14.02 -9.93 -2.45
N ALA A 44 -15.35 -9.96 -2.52
CA ALA A 44 -16.24 -10.33 -1.41
C ALA A 44 -17.58 -10.86 -1.96
N ALA A 45 -18.48 -11.27 -1.06
CA ALA A 45 -19.82 -11.75 -1.40
C ALA A 45 -20.79 -10.60 -1.78
N ASP A 46 -20.43 -9.36 -1.47
CA ASP A 46 -21.16 -8.15 -1.84
C ASP A 46 -20.19 -7.04 -2.28
N PRO A 47 -20.64 -6.09 -3.13
CA PRO A 47 -19.76 -5.09 -3.72
C PRO A 47 -19.24 -4.05 -2.72
N TYR A 48 -19.96 -3.79 -1.62
CA TYR A 48 -19.54 -2.80 -0.63
C TYR A 48 -18.42 -3.35 0.26
N ALA A 49 -18.53 -4.60 0.70
CA ALA A 49 -17.44 -5.27 1.42
C ALA A 49 -16.19 -5.38 0.55
N ALA A 50 -16.33 -5.70 -0.75
CA ALA A 50 -15.22 -5.71 -1.69
C ALA A 50 -14.57 -4.33 -1.81
N LEU A 51 -15.37 -3.27 -1.89
CA LEU A 51 -14.90 -1.89 -1.94
C LEU A 51 -14.12 -1.49 -0.68
N ASP A 52 -14.66 -1.76 0.51
CA ASP A 52 -14.01 -1.43 1.79
C ASP A 52 -12.63 -2.12 1.92
N LEU A 53 -12.57 -3.40 1.55
CA LEU A 53 -11.32 -4.15 1.51
C LEU A 53 -10.33 -3.58 0.49
N ALA A 54 -10.80 -3.16 -0.69
CA ALA A 54 -9.96 -2.54 -1.71
C ALA A 54 -9.43 -1.17 -1.25
N VAL A 55 -10.26 -0.36 -0.58
CA VAL A 55 -9.88 0.93 0.00
C VAL A 55 -8.84 0.75 1.11
N ALA A 56 -9.02 -0.23 2.01
CA ALA A 56 -8.05 -0.53 3.05
C ALA A 56 -6.68 -0.92 2.46
N LYS A 57 -6.67 -1.77 1.42
CA LYS A 57 -5.46 -2.15 0.68
C LYS A 57 -4.82 -0.95 -0.01
N LEU A 58 -5.61 -0.09 -0.64
CA LEU A 58 -5.13 1.12 -1.30
C LEU A 58 -4.46 2.06 -0.29
N ALA A 59 -5.11 2.34 0.84
CA ALA A 59 -4.59 3.20 1.89
C ALA A 59 -3.25 2.69 2.43
N ALA A 60 -3.13 1.38 2.68
CA ALA A 60 -1.89 0.75 3.11
C ALA A 60 -0.76 0.92 2.06
N ARG A 61 -1.07 0.72 0.77
CA ARG A 61 -0.10 0.92 -0.31
C ARG A 61 0.31 2.39 -0.45
N MET A 62 -0.63 3.32 -0.35
CA MET A 62 -0.34 4.76 -0.39
C MET A 62 0.58 5.20 0.74
N ARG A 63 0.36 4.71 1.97
CA ARG A 63 1.27 4.95 3.10
C ARG A 63 2.67 4.40 2.81
N LYS A 64 2.76 3.14 2.37
CA LYS A 64 4.05 2.53 2.00
C LYS A 64 4.81 3.34 0.92
N GLU A 65 4.12 3.81 -0.11
CA GLU A 65 4.75 4.64 -1.17
C GLU A 65 5.06 6.06 -0.71
N HIS A 66 4.31 6.61 0.25
CA HIS A 66 4.66 7.84 0.92
C HIS A 66 5.95 7.68 1.75
N ASP A 67 6.03 6.64 2.57
CA ASP A 67 7.17 6.39 3.46
C ASP A 67 8.44 6.07 2.67
N LYS A 68 8.32 5.30 1.57
CA LYS A 68 9.42 5.10 0.61
C LYS A 68 9.94 6.41 0.02
N ARG A 69 9.05 7.34 -0.34
CA ARG A 69 9.46 8.65 -0.87
C ARG A 69 10.14 9.51 0.20
N ARG A 70 9.65 9.44 1.43
CA ARG A 70 10.22 10.16 2.58
C ARG A 70 11.64 9.66 2.90
N THR A 71 11.79 8.35 3.09
CA THR A 71 13.08 7.70 3.38
C THR A 71 14.08 7.86 2.23
N ARG A 72 13.65 7.80 0.96
CA ARG A 72 14.55 7.97 -0.19
C ARG A 72 15.13 9.39 -0.32
N ARG A 73 14.45 10.43 0.20
CA ARG A 73 14.92 11.83 0.16
C ARG A 73 15.86 12.20 1.31
N GLY A 74 16.34 11.22 2.09
CA GLY A 74 17.46 11.39 3.02
C GLY A 74 17.11 11.94 4.40
N SER A 75 15.86 12.33 4.66
CA SER A 75 15.47 12.89 5.96
C SER A 75 15.44 11.87 7.12
N GLU A 76 15.44 10.57 6.82
CA GLU A 76 15.24 9.49 7.81
C GLU A 76 16.17 8.28 7.58
N ARG A 77 17.22 8.41 6.76
CA ARG A 77 18.19 7.32 6.58
C ARG A 77 19.26 7.43 7.66
N LEU A 78 19.36 6.41 8.50
CA LEU A 78 20.54 6.23 9.35
C LEU A 78 21.72 5.85 8.47
N THR A 79 22.86 6.50 8.67
CA THR A 79 24.14 5.99 8.18
C THR A 79 24.49 4.70 8.92
N ALA A 80 25.34 3.86 8.34
CA ALA A 80 25.77 2.60 8.98
C ALA A 80 26.37 2.84 10.38
N ALA A 81 27.05 3.97 10.59
CA ALA A 81 27.62 4.35 11.88
C ALA A 81 26.53 4.71 12.92
N GLU A 82 25.43 5.34 12.51
CA GLU A 82 24.37 5.78 13.43
C GLU A 82 23.40 4.66 13.84
N VAL A 83 23.43 3.51 13.17
CA VAL A 83 22.53 2.38 13.45
C VAL A 83 22.73 1.84 14.87
N ALA A 84 23.98 1.71 15.31
CA ALA A 84 24.32 1.20 16.64
C ALA A 84 23.80 2.12 17.77
N GLU A 85 23.68 3.42 17.52
CA GLU A 85 23.23 4.41 18.51
C GLU A 85 21.68 4.53 18.54
N ARG A 86 21.03 4.45 17.37
CA ARG A 86 19.59 4.74 17.25
C ARG A 86 18.68 3.53 17.24
N VAL A 87 19.20 2.32 17.04
CA VAL A 87 18.39 1.09 17.01
C VAL A 87 18.68 0.27 18.28
N PRO A 88 17.75 0.21 19.25
CA PRO A 88 17.96 -0.58 20.46
C PRO A 88 17.99 -2.08 20.15
N GLY A 89 18.91 -2.80 20.77
CA GLY A 89 19.04 -4.27 20.62
C GLY A 89 19.84 -4.74 19.40
N THR A 90 20.65 -3.87 18.78
CA THR A 90 21.62 -4.29 17.75
C THR A 90 22.71 -5.16 18.36
N ALA A 91 23.11 -6.23 17.65
CA ALA A 91 24.23 -7.07 18.06
C ALA A 91 25.54 -6.25 18.10
N GLY A 92 26.27 -6.33 19.20
CA GLY A 92 27.63 -5.80 19.30
C GLY A 92 28.58 -6.60 18.42
N LEU A 93 29.56 -5.94 17.81
CA LEU A 93 30.67 -6.64 17.20
C LEU A 93 31.52 -7.22 18.34
N ASN A 94 31.73 -8.53 18.34
CA ASN A 94 32.69 -9.15 19.25
C ASN A 94 34.09 -8.68 18.84
N GLU A 95 34.77 -7.95 19.71
CA GLU A 95 36.18 -7.59 19.53
C GLU A 95 37.03 -8.79 19.99
N ASP A 96 37.72 -9.45 19.05
CA ASP A 96 38.76 -10.46 19.31
C ASP A 96 40.15 -9.79 19.43
#